data_AF-A0A6J1WQW7-F1
#
_entry.id   AF-A0A6J1WQW7-F1
#
_cell.length_a   1.000
_cell.length_b   1.000
_cell.length_c   1.000
_cell.angle_alpha   90.00
_cell.angle_beta   90.00
_cell.angle_gamma   90.00
#
_symmetry.space_group_name_H-M   'P 1'
#
loop_
_entity.id
_entity.type
_entity.pdbx_description
1 polymer ?
#
loop_
_entity_poly.entity_id
_entity_poly.type
_entity_poly.pdbx_seq_one_letter_code
_entity_poly.pdbx_strand_id
1 'polypeptide(L)'
;VYEDCPVIDIHYTHNLLGNKEVTAVHTDKGIIKTKCVINCGGAWGPRVARFAGVPSLPLVPFKHAYVVCDAIPEIRGCPNIRDHDVNLYLKMQGETCSIGGYEGNPHMLDQVPDNLQFHLYELDWDVFGVHMTSATTLCPKLGKIGIKSTVCGPESFTPDHKPLLGEDPNIFGT
;
A
#
# COMPACT_ATOMS: atom_id res chain seq x y z
N VAL A 1 6.77 -20.78 7.56
CA VAL A 1 5.87 -19.73 7.01
C VAL A 1 4.71 -20.46 6.36
N TYR A 2 3.47 -20.05 6.63
CA TYR A 2 2.29 -20.61 5.95
C TYR A 2 1.85 -19.59 4.90
N GLU A 3 1.82 -20.01 3.64
CA GLU A 3 1.36 -19.21 2.49
C GLU A 3 0.03 -19.77 1.99
N ASP A 4 -0.67 -18.98 1.18
CA ASP A 4 -2.01 -19.29 0.65
C ASP A 4 -2.97 -19.75 1.76
N CYS A 5 -2.91 -19.07 2.91
CA CYS A 5 -3.60 -19.43 4.15
C CYS A 5 -4.31 -18.17 4.68
N PRO A 6 -5.41 -17.74 4.03
CA PRO A 6 -6.10 -16.52 4.40
C PRO A 6 -6.63 -16.58 5.83
N VAL A 7 -6.48 -15.49 6.57
CA VAL A 7 -7.17 -15.28 7.84
C VAL A 7 -8.64 -14.98 7.53
N ILE A 8 -9.53 -15.75 8.15
CA ILE A 8 -10.98 -15.62 8.00
C ILE A 8 -11.59 -15.00 9.26
N ASP A 9 -11.02 -15.28 10.44
CA ASP A 9 -11.50 -14.72 11.71
C ASP A 9 -10.39 -14.70 12.78
N ILE A 10 -10.60 -13.91 13.85
CA ILE A 10 -9.73 -13.88 15.04
C ILE A 10 -10.58 -14.18 16.27
N HIS A 11 -10.26 -15.28 16.96
CA HIS A 11 -11.01 -15.70 18.13
C HIS A 11 -10.50 -15.01 19.40
N TYR A 12 -11.44 -14.59 20.25
CA TYR A 12 -11.17 -13.92 21.52
C TYR A 12 -11.98 -14.51 22.67
N THR A 13 -11.44 -14.34 23.87
CA THR A 13 -12.15 -14.53 25.14
C THR A 13 -12.21 -13.21 25.89
N HIS A 14 -13.00 -13.15 26.97
CA HIS A 14 -12.99 -11.99 27.86
C HIS A 14 -12.23 -12.35 29.13
N ASN A 15 -11.28 -11.50 29.53
CA ASN A 15 -10.58 -11.67 30.80
C ASN A 15 -11.47 -11.26 31.99
N LEU A 16 -10.96 -11.38 33.21
CA LEU A 16 -11.71 -11.08 34.44
C LEU A 16 -12.20 -9.62 34.52
N LEU A 17 -11.60 -8.71 33.76
CA LEU A 17 -11.98 -7.30 33.68
C LEU A 17 -12.97 -7.02 32.54
N GLY A 18 -13.37 -8.05 31.79
CA GLY A 18 -14.27 -7.92 30.64
C GLY A 18 -13.59 -7.41 29.37
N ASN A 19 -12.26 -7.38 29.30
CA ASN A 19 -11.54 -6.97 28.09
C ASN A 19 -11.31 -8.18 27.17
N LYS A 20 -11.32 -7.95 25.85
CA LYS A 20 -11.03 -8.99 24.87
C LYS A 20 -9.56 -9.40 24.94
N GLU A 21 -9.30 -10.70 24.82
CA GLU A 21 -7.95 -11.28 24.73
C GLU A 21 -7.92 -12.31 23.61
N VAL A 22 -6.93 -12.21 22.71
CA VAL A 22 -6.77 -13.12 21.58
C VAL A 22 -6.47 -14.54 22.04
N THR A 23 -7.09 -15.52 21.40
CA THR A 23 -6.89 -16.96 21.70
C THR A 23 -6.52 -17.81 20.48
N ALA A 24 -6.91 -17.39 19.28
CA ALA A 24 -6.57 -18.09 18.05
C ALA A 24 -6.79 -17.24 16.79
N VAL A 25 -6.16 -17.66 15.70
CA VAL A 25 -6.45 -17.23 14.33
C VAL A 25 -7.17 -18.36 13.61
N HIS A 26 -8.27 -18.05 12.93
CA HIS A 26 -9.02 -19.00 12.11
C HIS A 26 -8.69 -18.79 10.64
N THR A 27 -8.34 -19.88 9.97
CA THR A 27 -7.99 -19.94 8.55
C THR A 27 -8.81 -21.02 7.85
N ASP A 28 -8.80 -21.03 6.51
CA ASP A 28 -9.38 -22.12 5.71
C ASP A 28 -8.71 -23.48 5.93
N LYS A 29 -7.48 -23.49 6.47
CA LYS A 29 -6.71 -24.70 6.81
C LYS A 29 -6.84 -25.12 8.27
N GLY A 30 -7.67 -24.43 9.05
CA GLY A 30 -7.95 -24.73 10.45
C GLY A 30 -7.59 -23.60 11.42
N ILE A 31 -7.51 -23.94 12.71
CA ILE A 31 -7.33 -22.98 13.82
C ILE A 31 -5.89 -23.03 14.33
N ILE A 32 -5.25 -21.86 14.37
CA ILE A 32 -3.92 -21.68 14.94
C ILE A 32 -4.08 -21.00 16.31
N LYS A 33 -3.84 -21.75 17.40
CA LYS A 33 -3.89 -21.20 18.76
C LYS A 33 -2.73 -20.24 19.01
N THR A 34 -3.04 -19.03 19.48
CA THR A 34 -2.05 -18.01 19.81
C THR A 34 -2.62 -17.02 20.81
N LYS A 35 -1.75 -16.39 21.60
CA LYS A 35 -2.11 -15.26 22.49
C LYS A 35 -1.78 -13.90 21.88
N CYS A 36 -1.18 -13.89 20.71
CA CYS A 36 -0.69 -12.68 20.05
C CYS A 36 -0.91 -12.77 18.54
N VAL A 37 -1.45 -11.71 17.95
CA VAL A 37 -1.64 -11.53 16.51
C VAL A 37 -1.18 -10.14 16.16
N ILE A 38 -0.28 -10.00 15.19
CA ILE A 38 0.18 -8.70 14.69
C ILE A 38 -0.39 -8.51 13.29
N ASN A 39 -1.16 -7.45 13.09
CA ASN A 39 -1.75 -7.14 11.79
C ASN A 39 -0.73 -6.45 10.88
N CYS A 40 -0.13 -7.21 9.97
CA CYS A 40 0.74 -6.70 8.90
C CYS A 40 0.09 -6.82 7.51
N GLY A 41 -1.24 -6.75 7.42
CA GLY A 41 -2.01 -6.98 6.18
C GLY A 41 -1.94 -5.87 5.13
N GLY A 42 -1.14 -4.82 5.34
CA GLY A 42 -1.02 -3.68 4.42
C GLY A 42 -2.37 -3.06 4.09
N ALA A 43 -2.70 -2.97 2.80
CA ALA A 43 -3.97 -2.41 2.33
C ALA A 43 -5.21 -3.25 2.73
N TRP A 44 -5.02 -4.52 3.09
CA TRP A 44 -6.08 -5.37 3.70
C TRP A 44 -6.13 -5.23 5.23
N GLY A 45 -5.26 -4.43 5.84
CA GLY A 45 -5.20 -4.20 7.29
C GLY A 45 -6.55 -3.87 7.92
N PRO A 46 -7.37 -2.94 7.37
CA PRO A 46 -8.70 -2.64 7.89
C PRO A 46 -9.63 -3.85 7.89
N ARG A 47 -9.53 -4.74 6.89
CA ARG A 47 -10.32 -5.98 6.84
C ARG A 47 -9.90 -6.95 7.94
N VAL A 48 -8.61 -7.15 8.13
CA VAL A 48 -8.08 -8.02 9.19
C VAL A 48 -8.46 -7.48 10.58
N ALA A 49 -8.41 -6.16 10.76
CA ALA A 49 -8.79 -5.51 12.02
C ALA A 49 -10.27 -5.78 12.38
N ARG A 50 -11.16 -5.85 11.38
CA ARG A 50 -12.57 -6.21 11.60
C ARG A 50 -12.75 -7.63 12.15
N PHE A 51 -11.88 -8.58 11.80
CA PHE A 51 -11.91 -9.94 12.38
C PHE A 51 -11.60 -9.91 13.89
N ALA A 52 -10.73 -8.99 14.34
CA ALA A 52 -10.50 -8.77 15.77
C ALA A 52 -11.64 -8.00 16.46
N GLY A 53 -12.62 -7.51 15.69
CA GLY A 53 -13.71 -6.66 16.18
C GLY A 53 -13.32 -5.19 16.35
N VAL A 54 -12.25 -4.73 15.68
CA VAL A 54 -11.93 -3.31 15.53
C VAL A 54 -12.79 -2.76 14.38
N PRO A 55 -13.78 -1.90 14.64
CA PRO A 55 -14.74 -1.48 13.62
C PRO A 55 -14.11 -0.56 12.57
N SER A 56 -13.10 0.21 12.96
CA SER A 56 -12.43 1.18 12.09
C SER A 56 -10.95 1.25 12.42
N LEU A 57 -10.12 0.81 11.47
CA LEU A 57 -8.69 1.11 11.44
C LEU A 57 -8.53 2.36 10.55
N PRO A 58 -7.88 3.45 11.01
CA PRO A 58 -7.77 4.71 10.26
C PRO A 58 -6.74 4.61 9.14
N LEU A 59 -7.01 3.74 8.17
CA LEU A 59 -6.19 3.46 7.00
C LEU A 59 -7.11 3.36 5.79
N VAL A 60 -6.81 4.16 4.77
CA VAL A 60 -7.54 4.19 3.51
C VAL A 60 -6.58 3.77 2.39
N PRO A 61 -6.93 2.74 1.59
CA PRO A 61 -6.17 2.41 0.40
C PRO A 61 -6.54 3.35 -0.77
N PHE A 62 -5.54 3.85 -1.47
CA PHE A 62 -5.70 4.65 -2.69
C PHE A 62 -5.04 3.91 -3.86
N LYS A 63 -5.54 4.11 -5.07
CA LYS A 63 -4.74 3.78 -6.26
C LYS A 63 -3.57 4.75 -6.33
N HIS A 64 -2.36 4.20 -6.35
CA HIS A 64 -1.13 4.97 -6.51
C HIS A 64 -0.34 4.42 -7.70
N ALA A 65 0.24 5.32 -8.49
CA ALA A 65 0.84 4.97 -9.77
C ALA A 65 2.24 5.53 -10.01
N TYR A 66 3.00 4.79 -10.79
CA TYR A 66 4.22 5.25 -11.44
C TYR A 66 4.43 4.54 -12.78
N VAL A 67 5.18 5.17 -13.66
CA VAL A 67 5.64 4.57 -14.93
C VAL A 67 7.12 4.27 -14.83
N VAL A 68 7.55 3.20 -15.48
CA VAL A 68 8.96 2.84 -15.63
C VAL A 68 9.37 3.15 -17.05
N CYS A 69 10.37 4.00 -17.21
CA CYS A 69 10.92 4.35 -18.51
C CYS A 69 11.76 3.21 -19.10
N ASP A 70 11.97 3.26 -20.41
CA ASP A 70 13.03 2.52 -21.08
C ASP A 70 14.42 2.88 -20.51
N ALA A 71 15.43 2.08 -20.89
CA ALA A 71 16.79 2.28 -20.42
C ALA A 71 17.37 3.63 -20.90
N ILE A 72 17.96 4.37 -19.96
CA ILE A 72 18.65 5.65 -20.14
C ILE A 72 20.06 5.45 -19.57
N PRO A 73 21.06 5.04 -20.38
CA PRO A 73 22.40 4.74 -19.87
C PRO A 73 23.04 5.88 -19.04
N GLU A 74 22.69 7.13 -19.35
CA GLU A 74 23.27 8.32 -18.71
C GLU A 74 22.80 8.58 -17.27
N ILE A 75 21.73 7.92 -16.79
CA ILE A 75 21.23 8.15 -15.41
C ILE A 75 21.88 7.25 -14.37
N ARG A 76 22.82 6.39 -14.78
CA ARG A 76 23.46 5.46 -13.85
C ARG A 76 24.26 6.23 -12.79
N GLY A 77 23.89 6.04 -11.53
CA GLY A 77 24.50 6.75 -10.40
C GLY A 77 23.93 8.14 -10.13
N CYS A 78 22.89 8.56 -10.86
CA CYS A 78 22.14 9.77 -10.54
C CYS A 78 21.33 9.59 -9.24
N PRO A 79 21.11 10.67 -8.47
CA PRO A 79 20.27 10.63 -7.27
C PRO A 79 18.79 10.50 -7.64
N ASN A 80 17.98 10.02 -6.68
CA ASN A 80 16.54 10.18 -6.75
C ASN A 80 16.17 11.65 -6.60
N ILE A 81 15.08 12.06 -7.24
CA ILE A 81 14.58 13.44 -7.20
C ILE A 81 13.19 13.43 -6.60
N ARG A 82 12.91 14.41 -5.74
CA ARG A 82 11.58 14.72 -5.23
C ARG A 82 11.31 16.20 -5.46
N ASP A 83 10.25 16.49 -6.20
CA ASP A 83 9.77 17.85 -6.42
C ASP A 83 8.44 18.00 -5.68
N HIS A 84 8.47 18.80 -4.61
CA HIS A 84 7.32 19.02 -3.74
C HIS A 84 6.32 20.02 -4.32
N ASP A 85 6.72 20.90 -5.24
CA ASP A 85 5.84 21.92 -5.79
C ASP A 85 4.79 21.29 -6.72
N VAL A 86 5.14 20.17 -7.34
CA VAL A 86 4.29 19.43 -8.29
C VAL A 86 4.03 17.97 -7.87
N ASN A 87 4.30 17.64 -6.61
CA ASN A 87 4.09 16.31 -6.01
C ASN A 87 4.72 15.14 -6.79
N LEU A 88 5.87 15.36 -7.42
CA LEU A 88 6.53 14.40 -8.32
C LEU A 88 7.74 13.74 -7.64
N TYR A 89 7.99 12.48 -7.94
CA TYR A 89 9.25 11.82 -7.67
C TYR A 89 9.81 11.11 -8.92
N LEU A 90 11.12 11.15 -9.05
CA LEU A 90 11.89 10.38 -10.01
C LEU A 90 12.80 9.43 -9.23
N LYS A 91 12.65 8.13 -9.47
CA LYS A 91 13.44 7.10 -8.80
C LYS A 91 14.34 6.40 -9.80
N MET A 92 15.64 6.45 -9.56
CA MET A 92 16.67 5.94 -10.45
C MET A 92 17.04 4.54 -9.99
N GLN A 93 17.02 3.57 -10.92
CA GLN A 93 17.40 2.20 -10.65
C GLN A 93 18.22 1.65 -11.82
N GLY A 94 19.55 1.66 -11.66
CA GLY A 94 20.47 1.31 -12.74
C GLY A 94 20.33 2.29 -13.89
N GLU A 95 19.84 1.79 -15.03
CA GLU A 95 19.57 2.59 -16.24
C GLU A 95 18.08 2.89 -16.41
N THR A 96 17.24 2.56 -15.44
CA THR A 96 15.80 2.83 -15.50
C THR A 96 15.41 3.97 -14.57
N CYS A 97 14.43 4.76 -14.99
CA CYS A 97 13.82 5.81 -14.18
C CYS A 97 12.35 5.45 -13.96
N SER A 98 11.90 5.50 -12.71
CA SER A 98 10.47 5.47 -12.39
C SER A 98 9.98 6.90 -12.15
N ILE A 99 8.91 7.29 -12.83
CA ILE A 99 8.24 8.58 -12.68
C ILE A 99 6.92 8.32 -11.99
N GLY A 100 6.71 8.90 -10.81
CA GLY A 100 5.42 8.80 -10.11
C GLY A 100 5.14 10.06 -9.33
N GLY A 101 3.92 10.19 -8.84
CA GLY A 101 3.53 11.38 -8.09
C GLY A 101 2.26 11.15 -7.29
N TYR A 102 1.88 12.17 -6.52
CA TYR A 102 0.64 12.14 -5.75
C TYR A 102 -0.36 13.12 -6.35
N GLU A 103 -1.48 12.59 -6.80
CA GLU A 103 -2.54 13.34 -7.47
C GLU A 103 -3.36 14.14 -6.45
N GLY A 104 -3.89 15.30 -6.85
CA GLY A 104 -4.80 16.08 -5.99
C GLY A 104 -6.20 15.45 -5.86
N ASN A 105 -6.54 14.53 -6.75
CA ASN A 105 -7.82 13.84 -6.84
C ASN A 105 -7.66 12.31 -6.90
N PRO A 106 -6.97 11.69 -5.92
CA PRO A 106 -6.62 10.28 -6.01
C PRO A 106 -7.87 9.40 -5.88
N HIS A 107 -7.86 8.25 -6.54
CA HIS A 107 -8.98 7.30 -6.46
C HIS A 107 -8.92 6.49 -5.16
N MET A 108 -9.78 6.84 -4.21
CA MET A 108 -9.99 6.12 -2.95
C MET A 108 -10.63 4.75 -3.21
N LEU A 109 -10.18 3.74 -2.47
CA LEU A 109 -10.76 2.40 -2.50
C LEU A 109 -11.47 2.12 -1.18
N ASP A 110 -12.74 1.73 -1.25
CA ASP A 110 -13.49 1.29 -0.05
C ASP A 110 -12.90 0.00 0.53
N GLN A 111 -12.50 -0.92 -0.35
CA GLN A 111 -11.83 -2.17 0.00
C GLN A 111 -10.96 -2.65 -1.17
N VAL A 112 -9.77 -3.19 -0.85
CA VAL A 112 -8.94 -3.88 -1.84
C VAL A 112 -9.48 -5.29 -2.10
N PRO A 113 -9.70 -5.68 -3.37
CA PRO A 113 -10.13 -7.03 -3.71
C PRO A 113 -9.15 -8.11 -3.23
N ASP A 114 -9.67 -9.25 -2.78
CA ASP A 114 -8.85 -10.36 -2.25
C ASP A 114 -7.94 -10.98 -3.30
N ASN A 115 -8.38 -10.98 -4.56
CA ASN A 115 -7.64 -11.53 -5.69
C ASN A 115 -6.66 -10.54 -6.33
N LEU A 116 -6.52 -9.32 -5.80
CA LEU A 116 -5.59 -8.33 -6.35
C LEU A 116 -4.12 -8.64 -6.02
N GLN A 117 -3.85 -9.65 -5.20
CA GLN A 117 -2.47 -10.09 -4.94
C GLN A 117 -1.72 -10.32 -6.26
N PHE A 118 -0.55 -9.71 -6.41
CA PHE A 118 0.28 -9.77 -7.63
C PHE A 118 -0.37 -9.23 -8.91
N HIS A 119 -1.48 -8.50 -8.80
CA HIS A 119 -2.13 -7.82 -9.91
C HIS A 119 -2.05 -6.29 -9.73
N LEU A 120 -2.17 -5.58 -10.84
CA LEU A 120 -2.17 -4.13 -10.88
C LEU A 120 -3.47 -3.65 -11.53
N TYR A 121 -3.88 -2.44 -11.19
CA TYR A 121 -4.93 -1.75 -11.91
C TYR A 121 -4.39 -1.23 -13.24
N GLU A 122 -5.29 -1.04 -14.20
CA GLU A 122 -4.98 -0.25 -15.38
C GLU A 122 -4.70 1.20 -14.99
N LEU A 123 -3.67 1.79 -15.61
CA LEU A 123 -3.29 3.17 -15.36
C LEU A 123 -4.28 4.12 -16.02
N ASP A 124 -4.83 5.03 -15.22
CA ASP A 124 -5.64 6.14 -15.71
C ASP A 124 -4.72 7.29 -16.14
N TRP A 125 -4.54 7.45 -17.45
CA TRP A 125 -3.68 8.50 -18.01
C TRP A 125 -4.26 9.90 -17.89
N ASP A 126 -5.58 10.05 -17.76
CA ASP A 126 -6.20 11.36 -17.59
C ASP A 126 -5.90 11.92 -16.20
N VAL A 127 -5.79 11.04 -15.21
CA VAL A 127 -5.34 11.39 -13.85
C VAL A 127 -3.82 11.50 -13.79
N PHE A 128 -3.09 10.52 -14.32
CA PHE A 128 -1.63 10.44 -14.19
C PHE A 128 -0.85 11.43 -15.07
N GLY A 129 -1.42 11.87 -16.19
CA GLY A 129 -0.75 12.69 -17.21
C GLY A 129 -0.15 14.01 -16.69
N VAL A 130 -0.68 14.54 -15.59
CA VAL A 130 -0.12 15.72 -14.91
C VAL A 130 1.33 15.47 -14.46
N HIS A 131 1.65 14.27 -13.97
CA HIS A 131 3.00 13.93 -13.52
C HIS A 131 3.98 13.79 -14.68
N MET A 132 3.52 13.28 -15.84
CA MET A 132 4.33 13.25 -17.06
C MET A 132 4.64 14.67 -17.55
N THR A 133 3.66 15.57 -17.51
CA THR A 133 3.85 16.98 -17.87
C THR A 133 4.87 17.65 -16.95
N SER A 134 4.75 17.45 -15.64
CA SER A 134 5.71 17.97 -14.66
C SER A 134 7.11 17.36 -14.85
N ALA A 135 7.20 16.05 -15.08
CA ALA A 135 8.48 15.36 -15.27
C ALA A 135 9.22 15.83 -16.53
N THR A 136 8.50 16.04 -17.64
CA THR A 136 9.09 16.56 -18.88
C THR A 136 9.44 18.05 -18.79
N THR A 137 8.74 18.81 -17.95
CA THR A 137 9.12 20.20 -17.64
C THR A 137 10.41 20.25 -16.84
N LEU A 138 10.53 19.42 -15.79
CA LEU A 138 11.73 19.33 -14.94
C LEU A 138 12.93 18.75 -15.70
N CYS A 139 12.70 17.73 -16.52
CA CYS A 139 13.72 17.01 -17.28
C CYS A 139 13.24 16.76 -18.72
N PRO A 140 13.46 17.72 -19.65
CA PRO A 140 12.95 17.63 -21.03
C PRO A 140 13.36 16.38 -21.82
N LYS A 141 14.50 15.75 -21.45
CA LYS A 141 14.93 14.49 -22.06
C LYS A 141 13.93 13.35 -21.82
N LEU A 142 13.21 13.34 -20.69
CA LEU A 142 12.22 12.30 -20.38
C LEU A 142 11.07 12.27 -21.40
N GLY A 143 10.76 13.39 -22.05
CA GLY A 143 9.72 13.45 -23.09
C GLY A 143 10.08 12.72 -24.39
N LYS A 144 11.32 12.22 -24.50
CA LYS A 144 11.81 11.45 -25.66
C LYS A 144 12.07 9.98 -25.32
N ILE A 145 11.89 9.58 -24.06
CA ILE A 145 12.12 8.22 -23.60
C ILE A 145 10.79 7.47 -23.60
N GLY A 146 10.79 6.23 -24.08
CA GLY A 146 9.61 5.38 -24.05
C GLY A 146 9.26 4.92 -22.63
N ILE A 147 8.03 4.45 -22.48
CA ILE A 147 7.51 3.88 -21.23
C ILE A 147 7.51 2.37 -21.39
N LYS A 148 8.30 1.69 -20.56
CA LYS A 148 8.45 0.23 -20.57
C LYS A 148 7.26 -0.46 -19.91
N SER A 149 6.78 0.09 -18.80
CA SER A 149 5.65 -0.47 -18.05
C SER A 149 4.98 0.56 -17.16
N THR A 150 3.70 0.34 -16.88
CA THR A 150 2.92 1.10 -15.90
C THR A 150 2.71 0.27 -14.65
N VAL A 151 2.75 0.91 -13.48
CA VAL A 151 2.44 0.28 -12.21
C VAL A 151 1.37 1.12 -11.52
N CYS A 152 0.21 0.53 -11.26
CA CYS A 152 -0.85 1.14 -10.47
C CYS A 152 -1.37 0.12 -9.44
N GLY A 153 -1.15 0.36 -8.16
CA GLY A 153 -1.49 -0.57 -7.09
C GLY A 153 -2.15 0.14 -5.90
N PRO A 154 -2.71 -0.62 -4.95
CA PRO A 154 -3.23 -0.04 -3.72
C PRO A 154 -2.08 0.36 -2.80
N GLU A 155 -2.03 1.63 -2.40
CA GLU A 155 -1.13 2.13 -1.35
C GLU A 155 -1.96 2.59 -0.15
N SER A 156 -1.44 2.36 1.06
CA SER A 156 -2.14 2.61 2.31
C SER A 156 -1.77 3.97 2.89
N PHE A 157 -2.77 4.79 3.21
CA PHE A 157 -2.58 6.09 3.82
C PHE A 157 -3.37 6.22 5.11
N THR A 158 -2.73 6.81 6.11
CA THR A 158 -3.35 7.23 7.37
C THR A 158 -3.62 8.74 7.31
N PRO A 159 -4.56 9.27 8.11
CA PRO A 159 -4.88 10.70 8.10
C PRO A 159 -3.68 11.63 8.38
N ASP A 160 -2.65 11.15 9.06
CA ASP A 160 -1.44 11.91 9.40
C ASP A 160 -0.17 11.40 8.68
N HIS A 161 -0.32 10.48 7.72
CA HIS A 161 0.76 9.83 6.97
C HIS A 161 1.77 9.03 7.81
N LYS A 162 1.48 8.77 9.09
CA LYS A 162 2.34 7.94 9.95
C LYS A 162 1.88 6.48 9.94
N PRO A 163 2.78 5.52 10.19
CA PRO A 163 2.38 4.13 10.37
C PRO A 163 1.50 3.97 11.62
N LEU A 164 0.58 2.99 11.58
CA LEU A 164 -0.16 2.54 12.76
C LEU A 164 0.63 1.41 13.42
N LEU A 165 1.20 1.67 14.59
CA LEU A 165 2.02 0.71 15.33
C LEU A 165 1.67 0.73 16.81
N GLY A 166 1.39 -0.45 17.36
CA GLY A 166 1.07 -0.63 18.77
C GLY A 166 -0.08 -1.61 18.95
N GLU A 167 -0.29 -2.00 20.20
CA GLU A 167 -1.40 -2.85 20.61
C GLU A 167 -2.72 -2.08 20.61
N ASP A 168 -3.81 -2.74 20.19
CA ASP A 168 -5.14 -2.14 20.29
C ASP A 168 -5.52 -1.96 21.77
N PRO A 169 -5.95 -0.76 22.19
CA PRO A 169 -6.24 -0.48 23.60
C PRO A 169 -7.40 -1.31 24.17
N ASN A 170 -8.23 -1.94 23.33
CA ASN A 170 -9.40 -2.70 23.74
C ASN A 170 -9.26 -4.21 23.54
N ILE A 171 -8.16 -4.67 22.92
CA ILE A 171 -7.96 -6.08 22.57
C ILE A 171 -6.54 -6.51 22.92
N PHE A 172 -6.42 -7.23 24.03
CA PHE A 172 -5.15 -7.76 24.49
C PHE A 172 -4.60 -8.80 23.53
N GLY A 173 -3.31 -8.67 23.21
CA GLY A 173 -2.61 -9.54 22.29
C GLY A 173 -2.81 -9.20 20.82
N THR A 174 -3.17 -7.95 20.49
CA THR A 174 -3.18 -7.44 19.09
C THR A 174 -2.15 -6.36 18.84
#